data_AF-A0A350IUU2-F1
#
_entry.id   AF-A0A350IUU2-F1
#
_cell.length_a   1.000
_cell.length_b   1.000
_cell.length_c   1.000
_cell.angle_alpha   90.00
_cell.angle_beta   90.00
_cell.angle_gamma   90.00
#
_symmetry.space_group_name_H-M   'P 1'
#
loop_
_entity.id
_entity.type
_entity.pdbx_description
1 polymer ?
#
loop_
_entity_poly.entity_id
_entity_poly.type
_entity_poly.pdbx_seq_one_letter_code
_entity_poly.pdbx_strand_id
1 'polypeptide(L)'
;MSRSRAIVRFLATAAVVMVGTAVVGRAAGLADSSHDIGAGTVPTPRCTSAALTVVETVTTTYVTGVTVSSIPSSCAGATISVTMAEGPTVFYTPASQTVPAGGGQVTVAIPSGDIPVTAAAEADVVMTGP
;
A
#
# COMPACT_ATOMS: atom_id res chain seq x y z
N MET A 1 4.93 -58.85 -13.80
CA MET A 1 3.78 -57.93 -13.68
C MET A 1 3.84 -57.21 -12.33
N SER A 2 4.40 -55.99 -12.26
CA SER A 2 4.29 -55.10 -11.07
C SER A 2 4.62 -53.64 -11.36
N ARG A 3 5.30 -53.35 -12.48
CA ARG A 3 5.81 -52.00 -12.82
C ARG A 3 4.75 -51.00 -13.29
N SER A 4 3.62 -51.47 -13.84
CA SER A 4 2.57 -50.60 -14.41
C SER A 4 1.59 -50.02 -13.38
N ARG A 5 1.53 -50.53 -12.15
CA ARG A 5 0.70 -49.97 -11.06
C ARG A 5 1.37 -48.83 -10.29
N ALA A 6 2.70 -48.74 -10.36
CA ALA A 6 3.46 -47.70 -9.66
C ALA A 6 3.37 -46.34 -10.36
N ILE A 7 3.28 -46.34 -11.70
CA ILE A 7 3.29 -45.12 -12.52
C ILE A 7 1.97 -44.34 -12.40
N VAL A 8 0.83 -45.04 -12.31
CA VAL A 8 -0.50 -44.40 -12.18
C VAL A 8 -0.69 -43.73 -10.82
N ARG A 9 -0.07 -44.27 -9.75
CA ARG A 9 -0.11 -43.65 -8.41
C ARG A 9 0.73 -42.39 -8.29
N PHE A 10 1.82 -42.28 -9.07
CA PHE A 10 2.67 -41.09 -9.08
C PHE A 10 2.03 -39.92 -9.82
N LEU A 11 1.23 -40.19 -10.85
CA LEU A 11 0.52 -39.15 -11.60
C LEU A 11 -0.71 -38.60 -10.87
N ALA A 12 -1.34 -39.39 -10.00
CA ALA A 12 -2.50 -38.95 -9.23
C ALA A 12 -2.14 -38.04 -8.03
N THR A 13 -0.94 -38.19 -7.44
CA THR A 13 -0.50 -37.35 -6.32
C THR A 13 0.03 -35.98 -6.75
N ALA A 14 0.46 -35.82 -8.01
CA ALA A 14 0.92 -34.54 -8.53
C ALA A 14 -0.23 -33.55 -8.84
N ALA A 15 -1.46 -34.03 -9.04
CA ALA A 15 -2.60 -33.20 -9.42
C ALA A 15 -3.36 -32.56 -8.24
N VAL A 16 -3.18 -33.04 -7.00
CA VAL A 16 -3.96 -32.58 -5.83
C VAL A 16 -3.22 -31.52 -4.99
N VAL A 17 -1.93 -31.29 -5.22
CA VAL A 17 -1.13 -30.30 -4.44
C VAL A 17 -1.18 -28.88 -5.04
N MET A 18 -1.85 -28.67 -6.17
CA MET A 18 -1.99 -27.37 -6.84
C MET A 18 -3.15 -26.50 -6.30
N VAL A 19 -3.79 -26.88 -5.20
CA VAL A 19 -4.89 -26.11 -4.60
C VAL A 19 -4.61 -25.95 -3.10
N GLY A 20 -3.99 -24.84 -2.70
CA GLY A 20 -4.17 -24.34 -1.33
C GLY A 20 -2.94 -24.04 -0.47
N THR A 21 -1.85 -23.47 -0.98
CA THR A 21 -0.81 -22.88 -0.11
C THR A 21 -0.24 -21.57 -0.65
N ALA A 22 -1.08 -20.52 -0.69
CA ALA A 22 -0.63 -19.15 -0.87
C ALA A 22 -0.74 -18.36 0.45
N VAL A 23 -0.10 -18.85 1.52
CA VAL A 23 0.26 -18.03 2.68
C VAL A 23 1.62 -18.52 3.19
N VAL A 24 2.70 -18.00 2.62
CA VAL A 24 4.04 -18.19 3.19
C VAL A 24 4.38 -16.92 3.94
N GLY A 25 3.98 -16.88 5.21
CA GLY A 25 4.68 -16.07 6.20
C GLY A 25 5.87 -16.88 6.71
N ARG A 26 7.08 -16.30 6.65
CA ARG A 26 8.13 -16.37 7.67
C ARG A 26 9.23 -15.36 7.34
N ALA A 27 9.19 -14.24 8.07
CA ALA A 27 10.37 -13.44 8.35
C ALA A 27 11.17 -14.12 9.48
N ALA A 28 12.46 -14.30 9.27
CA ALA A 28 13.56 -14.13 10.23
C ALA A 28 14.76 -14.97 9.78
N GLY A 29 15.78 -14.29 9.27
CA GLY A 29 17.10 -14.82 9.00
C GLY A 29 18.11 -13.69 9.01
N LEU A 30 18.38 -13.13 10.20
CA LEU A 30 19.61 -12.37 10.45
C LEU A 30 20.75 -13.40 10.45
N ALA A 31 21.49 -13.48 9.36
CA ALA A 31 22.83 -14.05 9.36
C ALA A 31 23.69 -13.19 8.43
N ASP A 32 24.35 -12.25 9.08
CA ASP A 32 25.37 -11.35 8.58
C ASP A 32 26.41 -12.09 7.73
N SER A 33 26.48 -11.75 6.44
CA SER A 33 27.64 -12.04 5.59
C SER A 33 27.72 -10.95 4.53
N SER A 34 28.27 -9.82 4.96
CA SER A 34 28.65 -8.68 4.12
C SER A 34 29.55 -9.14 2.96
N HIS A 35 29.06 -9.20 1.72
CA HIS A 35 29.88 -9.22 0.50
C HIS A 35 29.15 -8.52 -0.67
N ASP A 36 29.85 -7.51 -1.22
CA ASP A 36 29.60 -6.70 -2.41
C ASP A 36 28.36 -5.78 -2.46
N ILE A 37 28.63 -4.49 -2.31
CA ILE A 37 27.74 -3.35 -2.61
C ILE A 37 27.60 -3.24 -4.14
N GLY A 38 26.91 -4.20 -4.76
CA GLY A 38 26.66 -4.27 -6.19
C GLY A 38 25.19 -3.98 -6.50
N ALA A 39 24.90 -2.76 -6.97
CA ALA A 39 23.77 -2.35 -7.82
C ALA A 39 22.49 -3.22 -7.86
N GLY A 40 21.96 -3.60 -6.70
CA GLY A 40 20.72 -4.37 -6.60
C GLY A 40 19.52 -3.43 -6.58
N THR A 41 18.82 -3.28 -7.70
CA THR A 41 17.48 -2.67 -7.67
C THR A 41 16.50 -3.71 -7.17
N VAL A 42 16.00 -3.55 -5.94
CA VAL A 42 14.87 -4.34 -5.45
C VAL A 42 13.59 -3.68 -5.96
N PRO A 43 12.79 -4.33 -6.82
CA PRO A 43 11.50 -3.81 -7.22
C PRO A 43 10.60 -3.77 -5.98
N THR A 44 10.23 -2.58 -5.53
CA THR A 44 9.16 -2.44 -4.54
C THR A 44 7.82 -2.61 -5.26
N PRO A 45 6.95 -3.54 -4.81
CA PRO A 45 5.60 -3.65 -5.36
C PRO A 45 4.89 -2.30 -5.22
N ARG A 46 4.33 -1.80 -6.32
CA ARG A 46 3.47 -0.62 -6.32
C ARG A 46 2.13 -1.03 -6.89
N CYS A 47 1.06 -0.74 -6.16
CA CYS A 47 -0.29 -0.98 -6.66
C CYS A 47 -0.66 -0.05 -7.83
N THR A 48 0.08 1.07 -8.01
CA THR A 48 -0.06 1.98 -9.14
C THR A 48 1.25 2.72 -9.46
N SER A 49 1.48 2.97 -10.76
CA SER A 49 2.44 3.95 -11.27
C SER A 49 1.75 5.14 -11.95
N ALA A 50 0.42 5.13 -12.00
CA ALA A 50 -0.37 6.22 -12.55
C ALA A 50 -0.37 7.43 -11.62
N ALA A 51 -0.52 8.63 -12.21
CA ALA A 51 -0.68 9.84 -11.43
C ALA A 51 -1.99 9.79 -10.61
N LEU A 52 -1.87 10.05 -9.31
CA LEU A 52 -3.01 10.28 -8.43
C LEU A 52 -3.34 11.77 -8.40
N THR A 53 -4.61 12.10 -8.22
CA THR A 53 -5.04 13.49 -8.05
C THR A 53 -5.33 13.73 -6.58
N VAL A 54 -4.62 14.68 -5.97
CA VAL A 54 -4.82 15.10 -4.58
C VAL A 54 -5.48 16.47 -4.59
N VAL A 55 -6.64 16.58 -3.96
CA VAL A 55 -7.40 17.83 -3.83
C VAL A 55 -7.67 18.09 -2.36
N GLU A 56 -7.17 19.21 -1.87
CA GLU A 56 -7.43 19.68 -0.52
C GLU A 56 -8.78 20.40 -0.47
N THR A 57 -9.61 20.02 0.50
CA THR A 57 -10.82 20.75 0.83
C THR A 57 -10.46 21.75 1.91
N VAL A 58 -10.73 23.03 1.64
CA VAL A 58 -10.38 24.13 2.54
C VAL A 58 -11.61 24.96 2.89
N THR A 59 -11.59 25.51 4.08
CA THR A 59 -12.42 26.65 4.48
C THR A 59 -11.65 27.95 4.20
N THR A 60 -12.21 29.09 4.60
CA THR A 60 -11.53 30.39 4.49
C THR A 60 -10.17 30.45 5.19
N THR A 61 -9.94 29.61 6.21
CA THR A 61 -8.75 29.70 7.07
C THR A 61 -8.05 28.36 7.31
N TYR A 62 -8.74 27.23 7.17
CA TYR A 62 -8.20 25.92 7.53
C TYR A 62 -8.49 24.85 6.49
N VAL A 63 -7.57 23.88 6.36
CA VAL A 63 -7.80 22.65 5.60
C VAL A 63 -8.74 21.74 6.41
N THR A 64 -9.76 21.18 5.76
CA THR A 64 -10.80 20.33 6.38
C THR A 64 -10.89 18.93 5.79
N GLY A 65 -10.15 18.66 4.71
CA GLY A 65 -10.07 17.31 4.17
C GLY A 65 -9.11 17.21 3.01
N VAL A 66 -8.73 15.99 2.67
CA VAL A 66 -7.92 15.67 1.50
C VAL A 66 -8.62 14.56 0.74
N THR A 67 -8.89 14.80 -0.54
CA THR A 67 -9.47 13.82 -1.45
C THR A 67 -8.40 13.34 -2.42
N VAL A 68 -8.09 12.05 -2.35
CA VAL A 68 -7.21 11.36 -3.29
C VAL A 68 -8.09 10.64 -4.29
N SER A 69 -7.87 10.86 -5.58
CA SER A 69 -8.70 10.36 -6.66
C SER A 69 -7.86 9.78 -7.80
N SER A 70 -8.53 9.10 -8.74
CA SER A 70 -7.90 8.30 -9.80
C SER A 70 -7.11 7.09 -9.27
N ILE A 71 -7.56 6.54 -8.14
CA ILE A 71 -6.94 5.34 -7.54
C ILE A 71 -7.39 4.12 -8.36
N PRO A 72 -6.47 3.34 -8.95
CA PRO A 72 -6.86 2.16 -9.71
C PRO A 72 -7.37 1.04 -8.80
N SER A 73 -8.18 0.15 -9.36
CA SER A 73 -8.72 -1.02 -8.63
C SER A 73 -7.63 -1.99 -8.15
N SER A 74 -6.43 -1.96 -8.73
CA SER A 74 -5.27 -2.70 -8.24
C SER A 74 -4.81 -2.27 -6.84
N CYS A 75 -5.14 -1.05 -6.40
CA CYS A 75 -4.88 -0.56 -5.05
C CYS A 75 -6.03 -0.85 -4.07
N ALA A 76 -7.03 -1.66 -4.46
CA ALA A 76 -8.14 -2.03 -3.60
C ALA A 76 -7.65 -2.63 -2.27
N GLY A 77 -8.21 -2.16 -1.16
CA GLY A 77 -7.81 -2.62 0.18
C GLY A 77 -6.51 -1.99 0.70
N ALA A 78 -5.84 -1.13 -0.09
CA ALA A 78 -4.74 -0.33 0.43
C ALA A 78 -5.22 0.70 1.44
N THR A 79 -4.36 1.07 2.39
CA THR A 79 -4.60 2.13 3.34
C THR A 79 -3.91 3.40 2.84
N ILE A 80 -4.69 4.45 2.62
CA ILE A 80 -4.16 5.80 2.43
C ILE A 80 -4.04 6.43 3.80
N SER A 81 -2.86 6.93 4.13
CA SER A 81 -2.57 7.76 5.29
C SER A 81 -2.22 9.16 4.81
N VAL A 82 -2.87 10.17 5.39
CA VAL A 82 -2.61 11.58 5.09
C VAL A 82 -2.03 12.25 6.32
N THR A 83 -0.81 12.74 6.21
CA THR A 83 -0.19 13.63 7.19
C THR A 83 -0.12 15.03 6.63
N MET A 84 -0.35 16.03 7.46
CA MET A 84 -0.19 17.42 7.05
C MET A 84 0.71 18.17 8.02
N ALA A 85 1.46 19.11 7.51
CA ALA A 85 2.34 19.97 8.29
C ALA A 85 2.21 21.42 7.81
N GLU A 86 2.38 22.36 8.74
CA GLU A 86 2.61 23.77 8.43
C GLU A 86 3.86 24.22 9.20
N GLY A 87 4.96 24.32 8.46
CA GLY A 87 6.27 24.57 9.05
C GLY A 87 6.71 23.48 10.06
N PRO A 88 7.65 23.80 10.97
CA PRO A 88 8.28 22.82 11.85
C PRO A 88 7.53 22.55 13.17
N THR A 89 6.36 23.14 13.40
CA THR A 89 5.67 23.10 14.69
C THR A 89 4.20 22.70 14.61
N VAL A 90 3.55 22.90 13.47
CA VAL A 90 2.15 22.55 13.28
C VAL A 90 2.12 21.24 12.50
N PHE A 91 1.71 20.16 13.15
CA PHE A 91 1.63 18.84 12.55
C PHE A 91 0.28 18.19 12.85
N TYR A 92 -0.28 17.57 11.83
CA TYR A 92 -1.46 16.73 11.93
C TYR A 92 -1.04 15.26 11.83
N THR A 93 -1.35 14.51 12.89
CA THR A 93 -1.16 13.05 12.92
C THR A 93 -2.03 12.36 11.87
N PRO A 94 -1.53 11.26 11.27
CA PRO A 94 -2.16 10.69 10.10
C PRO A 94 -3.60 10.26 10.35
N ALA A 95 -4.51 10.77 9.51
CA ALA A 95 -5.81 10.15 9.32
C ALA A 95 -5.70 9.15 8.16
N SER A 96 -6.22 7.95 8.38
CA SER A 96 -6.11 6.85 7.43
C SER A 96 -7.47 6.36 6.97
N GLN A 97 -7.57 6.00 5.69
CA GLN A 97 -8.77 5.43 5.09
C GLN A 97 -8.41 4.31 4.11
N THR A 98 -9.27 3.31 4.00
CA THR A 98 -9.06 2.18 3.09
C THR A 98 -9.60 2.49 1.70
N VAL A 99 -8.83 2.14 0.67
CA VAL A 99 -9.22 2.22 -0.73
C VAL A 99 -10.37 1.23 -0.99
N PRO A 100 -11.50 1.68 -1.55
CA PRO A 100 -12.61 0.81 -1.91
C PRO A 100 -12.22 -0.32 -2.87
N ALA A 101 -12.98 -1.41 -2.87
CA ALA A 101 -12.67 -2.61 -3.66
C ALA A 101 -12.56 -2.39 -5.19
N GLY A 102 -13.10 -1.27 -5.70
CA GLY A 102 -13.00 -0.88 -7.11
C GLY A 102 -11.98 0.23 -7.41
N GLY A 103 -11.21 0.68 -6.41
CA GLY A 103 -10.46 1.93 -6.49
C GLY A 103 -11.37 3.15 -6.42
N GLY A 104 -11.06 4.18 -7.19
CA GLY A 104 -11.83 5.42 -7.31
C GLY A 104 -11.23 6.56 -6.50
N GLN A 105 -11.98 7.05 -5.51
CA GLN A 105 -11.54 8.12 -4.63
C GLN A 105 -11.64 7.73 -3.16
N VAL A 106 -10.79 8.35 -2.36
CA VAL A 106 -10.82 8.30 -0.90
C VAL A 106 -10.77 9.73 -0.40
N THR A 107 -11.72 10.08 0.47
CA THR A 107 -11.72 11.36 1.16
C THR A 107 -11.38 11.12 2.62
N VAL A 108 -10.31 11.75 3.06
CA VAL A 108 -9.87 11.79 4.45
C VAL A 108 -10.33 13.11 5.05
N ALA A 109 -11.19 13.04 6.06
CA ALA A 109 -11.62 14.23 6.79
C ALA A 109 -10.54 14.65 7.78
N ILE A 110 -10.26 15.94 7.82
CA ILE A 110 -9.31 16.54 8.75
C ILE A 110 -10.12 17.45 9.67
N PRO A 111 -10.05 17.25 11.01
CA PRO A 111 -10.75 18.11 11.95
C PRO A 111 -10.43 19.58 11.66
N SER A 112 -11.47 20.38 11.48
CA SER A 112 -11.31 21.79 11.18
C SER A 112 -10.62 22.50 12.33
N GLY A 113 -9.53 23.22 12.04
CA GLY A 113 -8.85 24.10 12.99
C GLY A 113 -7.38 23.79 13.24
N ASP A 114 -6.87 22.65 12.80
CA ASP A 114 -5.51 22.22 13.12
C ASP A 114 -4.46 22.74 12.12
N ILE A 115 -4.79 22.80 10.82
CA ILE A 115 -3.85 23.20 9.77
C ILE A 115 -4.38 24.44 9.02
N PRO A 116 -3.71 25.60 9.13
CA PRO A 116 -4.11 26.81 8.42
C PRO A 116 -3.79 26.73 6.92
N VAL A 117 -4.59 27.42 6.09
CA VAL A 117 -4.31 27.55 4.65
C VAL A 117 -3.21 28.58 4.45
N THR A 118 -1.97 28.11 4.34
CA THR A 118 -0.80 28.95 4.05
C THR A 118 -0.01 28.38 2.88
N ALA A 119 0.90 29.17 2.30
CA ALA A 119 1.79 28.68 1.25
C ALA A 119 2.83 27.66 1.74
N ALA A 120 2.92 27.43 3.05
CA ALA A 120 3.82 26.48 3.70
C ALA A 120 3.09 25.23 4.21
N ALA A 121 1.78 25.12 3.96
CA ALA A 121 1.03 23.91 4.26
C ALA A 121 1.40 22.82 3.25
N GLU A 122 1.81 21.67 3.77
CA GLU A 122 2.21 20.50 2.99
C GLU A 122 1.37 19.30 3.40
N ALA A 123 0.80 18.60 2.42
CA ALA A 123 0.13 17.33 2.60
C ALA A 123 1.00 16.20 2.05
N ASP A 124 1.37 15.27 2.90
CA ASP A 124 2.01 14.01 2.51
C ASP A 124 0.96 12.89 2.52
N VAL A 125 0.88 12.19 1.40
CA VAL A 125 -0.10 11.13 1.14
C VAL A 125 0.67 9.84 0.91
N VAL A 126 0.59 8.94 1.89
CA VAL A 126 1.25 7.64 1.84
C VAL A 126 0.20 6.56 1.64
N MET A 127 0.34 5.78 0.59
CA MET A 127 -0.51 4.61 0.36
C MET A 127 0.27 3.34 0.72
N THR A 128 -0.24 2.57 1.68
CA THR A 128 0.36 1.32 2.17
C THR A 128 -0.68 0.21 2.07
N GLY A 129 -0.44 -0.81 1.26
CA GLY A 129 -1.46 -1.76 0.87
C GLY A 129 -0.97 -2.80 -0.11
N PRO A 130 -1.83 -3.75 -0.52
CA PRO A 130 -1.41 -4.98 -1.19
C PRO A 130 -0.61 -4.74 -2.49
#